data_AF-Q466S7-F1
#
_entry.id   AF-Q466S7-F1
#
_cell.length_a   1.000
_cell.length_b   1.000
_cell.length_c   1.000
_cell.angle_alpha   90.00
_cell.angle_beta   90.00
_cell.angle_gamma   90.00
#
_symmetry.space_group_name_H-M   'P 1'
#
loop_
_entity.id
_entity.type
_entity.pdbx_description
1 polymer ?
#
loop_
_entity_poly.entity_id
_entity_poly.type
_entity_poly.pdbx_seq_one_letter_code
_entity_poly.pdbx_strand_id
1 'polypeptide(L)'
;MRVDKSQSGRPYAGRSAAEKPSYGGKRPTGKPQSERQSERAPRSSRKSQESSQEREEYTWVLDYLPYGKSVDGAAAYQKKPLVQAVGDKKFTLMELVPKNGVIPQIQSRVYIGSGNRDEIDHVKQRIGYSDLTTGANLELPFILEACVRYQETRFVKFFNEAHSITTRLHMLDLLPGIGKKLMWSIIDERKKGDFKSFQDIRERIPSLHDPAKVLAHRIEDELKDDFIKYRLFTAPPRRQ
;
A
#
# COMPACT_ATOMS: atom_id res chain seq x y z
N MET A 1 -6.74 -39.02 61.14
CA MET A 1 -7.25 -38.25 62.29
C MET A 1 -7.24 -36.78 61.92
N ARG A 2 -8.42 -36.14 61.98
CA ARG A 2 -8.66 -34.73 61.66
C ARG A 2 -8.23 -33.85 62.84
N VAL A 3 -7.59 -32.72 62.57
CA VAL A 3 -7.66 -31.56 63.47
C VAL A 3 -7.88 -30.32 62.60
N ASP A 4 -8.83 -29.54 63.09
CA ASP A 4 -9.60 -28.47 62.46
C ASP A 4 -9.04 -27.08 62.77
N LYS A 5 -9.71 -26.07 62.23
CA LYS A 5 -9.68 -24.62 62.53
C LYS A 5 -8.68 -23.76 61.74
N SER A 6 -9.06 -22.60 61.19
CA SER A 6 -10.36 -21.94 61.06
C SER A 6 -10.11 -20.64 60.28
N GLN A 7 -10.81 -20.47 59.14
CA GLN A 7 -10.90 -19.19 58.43
C GLN A 7 -12.04 -18.36 59.05
N SER A 8 -11.75 -17.14 59.48
CA SER A 8 -12.75 -16.19 59.97
C SER A 8 -13.28 -15.33 58.82
N GLY A 9 -14.50 -15.63 58.40
CA GLY A 9 -15.31 -14.76 57.52
C GLY A 9 -15.81 -13.53 58.26
N ARG A 10 -15.81 -12.38 57.58
CA ARG A 10 -16.48 -11.16 58.05
C ARG A 10 -17.93 -11.16 57.56
N PRO A 11 -18.94 -10.95 58.43
CA PRO A 11 -20.33 -10.88 58.03
C PRO A 11 -20.70 -9.50 57.45
N TYR A 12 -21.41 -9.48 56.34
CA TYR A 12 -22.11 -8.29 55.85
C TYR A 12 -23.37 -8.08 56.70
N ALA A 13 -23.35 -7.04 57.55
CA ALA A 13 -24.52 -6.58 58.27
C ALA A 13 -25.43 -5.77 57.34
N GLY A 14 -26.68 -6.21 57.21
CA GLY A 14 -27.73 -5.45 56.55
C GLY A 14 -28.02 -4.14 57.28
N ARG A 15 -28.25 -3.07 56.51
CA ARG A 15 -28.83 -1.83 57.04
C ARG A 15 -30.29 -1.71 56.60
N SER A 16 -31.09 -1.48 57.63
CA SER A 16 -32.53 -1.28 57.66
C SER A 16 -32.95 0.05 57.02
N ALA A 17 -34.27 0.15 56.83
CA ALA A 17 -35.01 1.14 56.08
C ALA A 17 -35.15 2.53 56.75
N ALA A 18 -35.55 3.46 55.88
CA ALA A 18 -36.29 4.71 56.11
C ALA A 18 -35.53 5.98 56.55
N GLU A 19 -35.47 6.95 55.63
CA GLU A 19 -36.16 8.25 55.79
C GLU A 19 -36.28 8.95 54.42
N LYS A 20 -37.50 9.39 54.06
CA LYS A 20 -37.81 10.12 52.82
C LYS A 20 -37.79 11.63 53.09
N PRO A 21 -37.11 12.45 52.27
CA PRO A 21 -37.37 13.88 52.24
C PRO A 21 -38.53 14.17 51.27
N SER A 22 -39.58 14.79 51.81
CA SER A 22 -40.62 15.48 51.06
C SER A 22 -40.05 16.78 50.48
N TYR A 23 -40.10 16.94 49.16
CA TYR A 23 -40.00 18.26 48.53
C TYR A 23 -41.04 18.35 47.42
N GLY A 24 -42.04 19.19 47.68
CA GLY A 24 -43.02 19.60 46.70
C GLY A 24 -42.35 20.42 45.60
N GLY A 25 -42.55 20.00 44.35
CA GLY A 25 -42.13 20.72 43.15
C GLY A 25 -43.06 20.35 42.01
N LYS A 26 -43.80 21.33 41.49
CA LYS A 26 -44.78 21.18 40.40
C LYS A 26 -44.10 20.55 39.18
N ARG A 27 -44.72 19.49 38.63
CA ARG A 27 -44.33 18.88 37.34
C ARG A 27 -44.46 19.93 36.23
N PRO A 28 -43.40 20.23 35.44
CA PRO A 28 -43.59 20.97 34.21
C PRO A 28 -44.36 20.08 33.23
N THR A 29 -45.44 20.63 32.69
CA THR A 29 -46.25 20.04 31.64
C THR A 29 -45.37 19.75 30.41
N GLY A 30 -45.42 18.52 29.92
CA GLY A 30 -44.73 18.13 28.69
C GLY A 30 -45.25 18.94 27.51
N LYS A 31 -44.31 19.46 26.70
CA LYS A 31 -44.64 20.10 25.41
C LYS A 31 -45.34 19.08 24.48
N PRO A 32 -46.34 19.50 23.71
CA PRO A 32 -47.10 18.62 22.82
C PRO A 32 -46.22 17.96 21.75
N GLN A 33 -46.62 16.76 21.36
CA GLN A 33 -45.85 15.82 20.53
C GLN A 33 -45.71 16.24 19.05
N SER A 34 -46.24 17.40 18.65
CA SER A 34 -46.25 17.91 17.28
C SER A 34 -45.04 18.77 16.90
N GLU A 35 -44.16 19.14 17.83
CA GLU A 35 -42.98 20.00 17.55
C GLU A 35 -41.64 19.24 17.55
N ARG A 36 -41.64 17.90 17.58
CA ARG A 36 -40.40 17.08 17.52
C ARG A 36 -39.94 16.71 16.11
N GLN A 37 -40.56 17.26 15.07
CA GLN A 37 -40.16 17.05 13.68
C GLN A 37 -39.73 18.38 13.03
N SER A 38 -38.50 18.84 13.30
CA SER A 38 -37.81 19.73 12.33
C SER A 38 -36.34 19.99 12.65
N GLU A 39 -35.82 19.75 13.86
CA GLU A 39 -34.38 19.93 14.11
C GLU A 39 -33.59 18.63 13.87
N ARG A 40 -33.60 18.14 12.63
CA ARG A 40 -32.50 17.30 12.15
C ARG A 40 -31.42 18.24 11.62
N ALA A 41 -30.38 18.44 12.41
CA ALA A 41 -29.15 19.09 11.95
C ALA A 41 -28.78 18.54 10.56
N PRO A 42 -28.39 19.39 9.60
CA PRO A 42 -27.95 18.89 8.30
C PRO A 42 -26.81 17.93 8.58
N ARG A 43 -27.01 16.65 8.22
CA ARG A 43 -25.92 15.70 8.16
C ARG A 43 -24.90 16.35 7.23
N SER A 44 -23.84 16.90 7.82
CA SER A 44 -22.60 17.18 7.12
C SER A 44 -22.40 16.01 6.18
N SER A 45 -22.48 16.31 4.89
CA SER A 45 -22.00 15.45 3.86
C SER A 45 -20.53 15.26 4.17
N ARG A 46 -20.22 14.28 5.03
CA ARG A 46 -18.99 13.52 4.93
C ARG A 46 -19.01 13.09 3.47
N LYS A 47 -18.33 13.87 2.63
CA LYS A 47 -17.72 13.35 1.42
C LYS A 47 -17.12 12.05 1.89
N SER A 48 -17.78 10.96 1.55
CA SER A 48 -17.14 9.70 1.36
C SER A 48 -15.90 10.06 0.56
N GLN A 49 -14.75 10.12 1.23
CA GLN A 49 -13.50 9.79 0.58
C GLN A 49 -13.71 8.34 0.19
N GLU A 50 -14.44 8.14 -0.91
CA GLU A 50 -14.38 6.93 -1.67
C GLU A 50 -12.90 6.67 -1.83
N SER A 51 -12.47 5.51 -1.34
CA SER A 51 -11.24 4.90 -1.80
C SER A 51 -11.40 4.69 -3.32
N SER A 52 -11.28 5.77 -4.08
CA SER A 52 -10.81 5.70 -5.43
C SER A 52 -9.50 4.94 -5.27
N GLN A 53 -9.49 3.69 -5.72
CA GLN A 53 -8.24 2.99 -5.92
C GLN A 53 -7.41 3.94 -6.77
N GLU A 54 -6.47 4.65 -6.14
CA GLU A 54 -5.67 5.65 -6.85
C GLU A 54 -5.07 4.92 -8.04
N ARG A 55 -5.55 5.30 -9.23
CA ARG A 55 -5.14 4.70 -10.48
C ARG A 55 -3.71 5.13 -10.75
N GLU A 56 -2.97 4.29 -11.46
CA GLU A 56 -1.66 4.70 -11.97
C GLU A 56 -1.87 5.83 -12.98
N GLU A 57 -1.13 6.93 -12.84
CA GLU A 57 -1.14 8.04 -13.80
C GLU A 57 0.01 7.94 -14.80
N TYR A 58 1.10 7.31 -14.39
CA TYR A 58 2.31 7.09 -15.18
C TYR A 58 2.74 5.64 -15.07
N THR A 59 3.41 5.17 -16.11
CA THR A 59 3.90 3.80 -16.19
C THR A 59 5.16 3.73 -17.03
N TRP A 60 6.01 2.75 -16.76
CA TRP A 60 7.23 2.47 -17.53
C TRP A 60 7.00 1.31 -18.48
N VAL A 61 7.38 1.50 -19.75
CA VAL A 61 7.24 0.49 -20.80
C VAL A 61 8.27 -0.64 -20.59
N LEU A 62 7.78 -1.86 -20.37
CA LEU A 62 8.58 -3.07 -20.22
C LEU A 62 8.87 -3.74 -21.58
N ASP A 63 7.86 -3.81 -22.44
CA ASP A 63 7.96 -4.48 -23.74
C ASP A 63 6.88 -3.95 -24.70
N TYR A 64 7.18 -3.98 -26.00
CA TYR A 64 6.25 -3.61 -27.07
C TYR A 64 6.11 -4.75 -28.07
N LEU A 65 4.87 -5.19 -28.27
CA LEU A 65 4.50 -6.26 -29.17
C LEU A 65 3.66 -5.66 -30.32
N PRO A 66 4.27 -5.41 -31.51
CA PRO A 66 3.57 -4.80 -32.64
C PRO A 66 2.35 -5.60 -33.10
N TYR A 67 2.42 -6.92 -32.96
CA TYR A 67 1.37 -7.86 -33.33
C TYR A 67 0.69 -8.50 -32.10
N GLY A 68 0.80 -7.87 -30.93
CA GLY A 68 0.26 -8.41 -29.68
C GLY A 68 0.87 -9.76 -29.27
N LYS A 69 0.21 -10.43 -28.32
CA LYS A 69 0.63 -11.77 -27.88
C LYS A 69 0.25 -12.82 -28.93
N SER A 70 1.15 -13.75 -29.19
CA SER A 70 0.82 -14.99 -29.91
C SER A 70 -0.10 -15.84 -29.03
N VAL A 71 -1.40 -15.73 -29.27
CA VAL A 71 -2.39 -16.63 -28.67
C VAL A 71 -2.68 -17.70 -29.72
N ASP A 72 -2.53 -18.97 -29.33
CA ASP A 72 -2.82 -20.10 -30.20
C ASP A 72 -4.25 -20.02 -30.74
N GLY A 73 -4.39 -20.07 -32.07
CA GLY A 73 -5.68 -20.02 -32.77
C GLY A 73 -6.22 -18.64 -33.13
N ALA A 74 -5.57 -17.53 -32.74
CA ALA A 74 -6.00 -16.19 -33.14
C ALA A 74 -5.56 -15.85 -34.58
N ALA A 75 -6.52 -15.49 -35.44
CA ALA A 75 -6.23 -15.04 -36.81
C ALA A 75 -5.35 -13.78 -36.80
N ALA A 76 -4.39 -13.68 -37.73
CA ALA A 76 -3.42 -12.59 -37.80
C ALA A 76 -4.05 -11.19 -37.83
N TYR A 77 -5.27 -11.04 -38.36
CA TYR A 77 -6.01 -9.77 -38.42
C TYR A 77 -6.56 -9.31 -37.05
N GLN A 78 -6.69 -10.21 -36.07
CA GLN A 78 -7.18 -9.88 -34.72
C GLN A 78 -6.06 -9.41 -33.78
N LYS A 79 -4.80 -9.49 -34.24
CA LYS A 79 -3.60 -9.12 -33.49
C LYS A 79 -3.50 -7.60 -33.40
N LYS A 80 -3.82 -7.07 -32.21
CA LYS A 80 -3.67 -5.65 -31.89
C LYS A 80 -2.32 -5.38 -31.23
N PRO A 81 -1.65 -4.26 -31.54
CA PRO A 81 -0.44 -3.85 -30.84
C PRO A 81 -0.68 -3.80 -29.34
N LEU A 82 0.30 -4.27 -28.58
CA LEU A 82 0.21 -4.39 -27.13
C LEU A 82 1.50 -3.90 -26.50
N VAL A 83 1.39 -3.18 -25.40
CA VAL A 83 2.53 -2.76 -24.59
C VAL A 83 2.36 -3.39 -23.22
N GLN A 84 3.42 -4.00 -22.69
CA GLN A 84 3.47 -4.35 -21.27
C GLN A 84 4.20 -3.27 -20.51
N ALA A 85 3.67 -2.88 -19.36
CA ALA A 85 4.19 -1.78 -18.58
C ALA A 85 4.01 -2.00 -17.07
N VAL A 86 4.80 -1.28 -16.28
CA VAL A 86 4.73 -1.27 -14.80
C VAL A 86 4.38 0.13 -14.31
N GLY A 87 3.41 0.26 -13.42
CA GLY A 87 2.98 1.55 -12.88
C GLY A 87 4.04 2.23 -12.00
N ASP A 88 4.06 3.55 -11.97
CA ASP A 88 5.01 4.32 -11.14
C ASP A 88 4.72 4.22 -9.65
N LYS A 89 3.44 4.25 -9.26
CA LYS A 89 3.06 4.48 -7.87
C LYS A 89 2.95 3.18 -7.11
N LYS A 90 2.24 2.18 -7.64
CA LYS A 90 2.01 0.90 -6.97
C LYS A 90 2.59 -0.29 -7.73
N PHE A 91 3.46 -0.03 -8.70
CA PHE A 91 4.10 -1.05 -9.53
C PHE A 91 3.09 -2.01 -10.16
N THR A 92 1.90 -1.49 -10.50
CA THR A 92 0.85 -2.31 -11.09
C THR A 92 1.28 -2.76 -12.47
N LEU A 93 1.37 -4.08 -12.71
CA LEU A 93 1.66 -4.63 -14.03
C LEU A 93 0.41 -4.55 -14.91
N MET A 94 0.56 -4.02 -16.13
CA MET A 94 -0.56 -3.73 -17.02
C MET A 94 -0.22 -4.03 -18.48
N GLU A 95 -1.27 -4.36 -19.22
CA GLU A 95 -1.28 -4.33 -20.68
C GLU A 95 -1.95 -3.04 -21.15
N LEU A 96 -1.29 -2.35 -22.08
CA LEU A 96 -1.75 -1.10 -22.69
C LEU A 96 -1.90 -1.27 -24.20
N VAL A 97 -2.78 -0.47 -24.80
CA VAL A 97 -2.91 -0.34 -26.25
C VAL A 97 -2.30 1.01 -26.65
N PRO A 98 -1.25 1.02 -27.50
CA PRO A 98 -0.69 2.26 -28.00
C PRO A 98 -1.63 2.88 -29.05
N LYS A 99 -1.47 4.18 -29.28
CA LYS A 99 -2.16 4.85 -30.40
C LYS A 99 -1.67 4.32 -31.74
N ASN A 100 -2.54 4.42 -32.76
CA ASN A 100 -2.21 3.99 -34.11
C ASN A 100 -0.96 4.71 -34.64
N GLY A 101 0.02 3.94 -35.12
CA GLY A 101 1.27 4.47 -35.68
C GLY A 101 2.31 4.91 -34.66
N VAL A 102 2.04 4.78 -33.35
CA VAL A 102 3.01 5.08 -32.29
C VAL A 102 3.72 3.80 -31.86
N ILE A 103 5.04 3.89 -31.74
CA ILE A 103 5.91 2.83 -31.23
C ILE A 103 6.49 3.32 -29.90
N PRO A 104 5.95 2.88 -28.75
CA PRO A 104 6.47 3.27 -27.45
C PRO A 104 7.88 2.74 -27.24
N GLN A 105 8.74 3.57 -26.66
CA GLN A 105 10.13 3.19 -26.40
C GLN A 105 10.21 2.36 -25.11
N ILE A 106 10.95 1.25 -25.13
CA ILE A 106 11.22 0.44 -23.93
C ILE A 106 12.01 1.28 -22.92
N GLN A 107 11.74 1.09 -21.62
CA GLN A 107 12.29 1.88 -20.51
C GLN A 107 11.85 3.36 -20.50
N SER A 108 10.90 3.75 -21.35
CA SER A 108 10.32 5.10 -21.29
C SER A 108 9.18 5.18 -20.29
N ARG A 109 8.99 6.38 -19.73
CA ARG A 109 7.90 6.72 -18.82
C ARG A 109 6.78 7.39 -19.61
N VAL A 110 5.62 6.74 -19.68
CA VAL A 110 4.46 7.19 -20.44
C VAL A 110 3.29 7.57 -19.53
N TYR A 111 2.52 8.56 -19.94
CA TYR A 111 1.33 9.01 -19.21
C TYR A 111 0.09 8.19 -19.60
N ILE A 112 -0.63 7.68 -18.59
CA ILE A 112 -1.85 6.87 -18.71
C ILE A 112 -3.02 7.43 -17.88
N GLY A 113 -2.87 8.63 -17.31
CA GLY A 113 -3.93 9.27 -16.52
C GLY A 113 -5.16 9.68 -17.34
N SER A 114 -6.07 10.43 -16.73
CA SER A 114 -7.34 10.85 -17.35
C SER A 114 -7.21 12.01 -18.33
N GLY A 115 -6.06 12.68 -18.38
CA GLY A 115 -5.79 13.77 -19.32
C GLY A 115 -5.52 13.31 -20.75
N ASN A 116 -4.97 14.23 -21.56
CA ASN A 116 -4.52 13.89 -22.90
C ASN A 116 -3.27 12.99 -22.81
N ARG A 117 -3.27 11.90 -23.56
CA ARG A 117 -2.18 10.92 -23.61
C ARG A 117 -1.51 11.03 -24.95
N ASP A 118 -0.18 11.00 -25.01
CA ASP A 118 0.53 11.13 -26.29
C ASP A 118 0.68 9.76 -26.98
N GLU A 119 1.13 8.75 -26.23
CA GLU A 119 1.53 7.45 -26.79
C GLU A 119 0.49 6.34 -26.61
N ILE A 120 -0.23 6.36 -25.48
CA ILE A 120 -1.14 5.29 -25.08
C ILE A 120 -2.59 5.70 -25.34
N ASP A 121 -3.34 4.83 -26.01
CA ASP A 121 -4.78 5.00 -26.22
C ASP A 121 -5.54 4.67 -24.94
N HIS A 122 -5.44 3.41 -24.47
CA HIS A 122 -6.08 2.97 -23.23
C HIS A 122 -5.33 1.84 -22.51
N VAL A 123 -5.61 1.70 -21.22
CA VAL A 123 -5.23 0.53 -20.42
C VAL A 123 -6.17 -0.61 -20.77
N LYS A 124 -5.65 -1.72 -21.29
CA LYS A 124 -6.45 -2.89 -21.66
C LYS A 124 -6.84 -3.69 -20.43
N GLN A 125 -5.86 -4.06 -19.61
CA GLN A 125 -6.09 -4.84 -18.40
C GLN A 125 -4.89 -4.80 -17.46
N ARG A 126 -5.14 -5.08 -16.18
CA ARG A 126 -4.09 -5.44 -15.23
C ARG A 126 -3.66 -6.90 -15.45
N ILE A 127 -2.38 -7.18 -15.34
CA ILE A 127 -1.81 -8.54 -15.47
C ILE A 127 -1.06 -8.95 -14.20
N GLY A 128 -0.81 -10.25 -14.04
CA GLY A 128 0.07 -10.80 -13.01
C GLY A 128 1.51 -10.94 -13.52
N TYR A 129 2.43 -11.31 -12.62
CA TYR A 129 3.83 -11.54 -12.97
C TYR A 129 3.99 -12.67 -14.00
N SER A 130 3.19 -13.74 -13.88
CA SER A 130 3.20 -14.88 -14.81
C SER A 130 2.78 -14.55 -16.24
N ASP A 131 2.11 -13.42 -16.44
CA ASP A 131 1.60 -13.00 -17.75
C ASP A 131 2.62 -12.12 -18.52
N LEU A 132 3.74 -11.78 -17.89
CA LEU A 132 4.81 -11.00 -18.52
C LEU A 132 5.46 -11.80 -19.65
N THR A 133 5.80 -11.12 -20.74
CA THR A 133 6.60 -11.72 -21.81
C THR A 133 8.01 -12.01 -21.31
N THR A 134 8.75 -12.83 -22.06
CA THR A 134 10.17 -13.04 -21.79
C THR A 134 10.96 -11.73 -21.83
N GLY A 135 10.65 -10.86 -22.80
CA GLY A 135 11.26 -9.52 -22.90
C GLY A 135 10.95 -8.66 -21.68
N ALA A 136 9.68 -8.57 -21.29
CA ALA A 136 9.26 -7.79 -20.13
C ALA A 136 9.88 -8.31 -18.82
N ASN A 137 10.01 -9.64 -18.66
CA ASN A 137 10.68 -10.24 -17.50
C ASN A 137 12.17 -9.88 -17.42
N LEU A 138 12.87 -9.82 -18.55
CA LEU A 138 14.29 -9.46 -18.59
C LEU A 138 14.50 -7.97 -18.27
N GLU A 139 13.60 -7.10 -18.75
CA GLU A 139 13.68 -5.65 -18.55
C GLU A 139 13.19 -5.19 -17.17
N LEU A 140 12.30 -5.96 -16.53
CA LEU A 140 11.64 -5.57 -15.28
C LEU A 140 12.62 -5.16 -14.17
N PRO A 141 13.70 -5.91 -13.84
CA PRO A 141 14.61 -5.51 -12.77
C PRO A 141 15.28 -4.16 -13.02
N PHE A 142 15.67 -3.88 -14.27
CA PHE A 142 16.33 -2.63 -14.65
C PHE A 142 15.36 -1.45 -14.58
N ILE A 143 14.12 -1.65 -15.04
CA ILE A 143 13.09 -0.61 -15.02
C ILE A 143 12.63 -0.32 -13.59
N LEU A 144 12.52 -1.34 -12.72
CA LEU A 144 12.23 -1.14 -11.30
C LEU A 144 13.32 -0.30 -10.62
N GLU A 145 14.59 -0.59 -10.89
CA GLU A 145 15.70 0.21 -10.39
C GLU A 145 15.63 1.67 -10.88
N ALA A 146 15.39 1.87 -12.18
CA ALA A 146 15.23 3.20 -12.77
C ALA A 146 14.06 3.98 -12.15
N CYS A 147 12.92 3.31 -11.93
CA CYS A 147 11.74 3.89 -11.30
C CYS A 147 12.01 4.29 -9.84
N VAL A 148 12.73 3.45 -9.09
CA VAL A 148 13.13 3.73 -7.70
C VAL A 148 14.07 4.94 -7.63
N ARG A 149 15.04 5.02 -8.53
CA ARG A 149 15.96 6.18 -8.64
C ARG A 149 15.22 7.45 -9.03
N TYR A 150 14.30 7.36 -9.98
CA TYR A 150 13.47 8.50 -10.39
C TYR A 150 12.62 9.05 -9.23
N GLN A 151 12.18 8.17 -8.32
CA GLN A 151 11.39 8.53 -7.14
C GLN A 151 12.21 8.48 -5.84
N GLU A 152 13.50 8.83 -5.90
CA GLU A 152 14.42 8.69 -4.77
C GLU A 152 13.87 9.26 -3.45
N THR A 153 13.29 10.47 -3.48
CA THR A 153 12.72 11.11 -2.29
C THR A 153 11.68 10.25 -1.57
N ARG A 154 10.83 9.54 -2.32
CA ARG A 154 9.79 8.66 -1.78
C ARG A 154 10.40 7.47 -1.03
N PHE A 155 11.48 6.92 -1.58
CA PHE A 155 12.11 5.72 -1.04
C PHE A 155 13.11 6.03 0.08
N VAL A 156 13.77 7.18 0.04
CA VAL A 156 14.53 7.71 1.19
C VAL A 156 13.61 7.93 2.37
N LYS A 157 12.41 8.49 2.13
CA LYS A 157 11.37 8.65 3.16
C LYS A 157 10.97 7.31 3.78
N PHE A 158 10.91 6.22 3.01
CA PHE A 158 10.68 4.88 3.55
C PHE A 158 11.75 4.46 4.57
N PHE A 159 13.04 4.71 4.31
CA PHE A 159 14.10 4.41 5.30
C PHE A 159 13.96 5.24 6.58
N ASN A 160 13.60 6.52 6.45
CA ASN A 160 13.39 7.41 7.59
C ASN A 160 12.16 7.00 8.40
N GLU A 161 11.06 6.62 7.76
CA GLU A 161 9.78 6.33 8.42
C GLU A 161 9.58 4.84 8.77
N ALA A 162 10.51 3.96 8.38
CA ALA A 162 10.38 2.53 8.65
C ALA A 162 10.25 2.23 10.15
N HIS A 163 9.23 1.45 10.50
CA HIS A 163 8.92 1.11 11.88
C HIS A 163 8.82 -0.41 12.12
N SER A 164 8.72 -0.80 13.39
CA SER A 164 8.44 -2.18 13.76
C SER A 164 7.03 -2.58 13.34
N ILE A 165 6.89 -3.73 12.68
CA ILE A 165 5.59 -4.32 12.33
C ILE A 165 5.09 -5.16 13.51
N THR A 166 5.99 -5.95 14.10
CA THR A 166 5.74 -6.73 15.32
C THR A 166 6.92 -6.58 16.27
N THR A 167 6.83 -7.18 17.45
CA THR A 167 7.94 -7.19 18.43
C THR A 167 9.22 -7.83 17.90
N ARG A 168 9.12 -8.68 16.86
CA ARG A 168 10.27 -9.41 16.28
C ARG A 168 10.57 -9.06 14.83
N LEU A 169 9.70 -8.29 14.16
CA LEU A 169 9.80 -7.99 12.73
C LEU A 169 9.73 -6.48 12.47
N HIS A 170 10.73 -5.94 11.78
CA HIS A 170 10.80 -4.56 11.34
C HIS A 170 10.52 -4.44 9.83
N MET A 171 10.01 -3.29 9.37
CA MET A 171 9.80 -3.06 7.92
C MET A 171 11.09 -3.19 7.11
N LEU A 172 12.23 -2.78 7.68
CA LEU A 172 13.54 -2.92 7.02
C LEU A 172 13.99 -4.38 6.88
N ASP A 173 13.56 -5.29 7.78
CA ASP A 173 13.89 -6.71 7.68
C ASP A 173 13.22 -7.38 6.45
N LEU A 174 12.20 -6.74 5.89
CA LEU A 174 11.53 -7.22 4.68
C LEU A 174 12.38 -6.97 3.42
N LEU A 175 13.34 -6.05 3.48
CA LEU A 175 14.20 -5.78 2.33
C LEU A 175 15.22 -6.92 2.13
N PRO A 176 15.37 -7.43 0.90
CA PRO A 176 16.29 -8.53 0.64
C PRO A 176 17.74 -8.10 0.92
N GLY A 177 18.47 -8.96 1.61
CA GLY A 177 19.85 -8.68 2.05
C GLY A 177 19.96 -7.84 3.34
N ILE A 178 18.87 -7.30 3.88
CA ILE A 178 18.89 -6.59 5.17
C ILE A 178 18.56 -7.55 6.32
N GLY A 179 19.60 -8.07 6.97
CA GLY A 179 19.48 -8.81 8.22
C GLY A 179 19.46 -7.91 9.46
N LYS A 180 19.31 -8.51 10.65
CA LYS A 180 19.25 -7.78 11.93
C LYS A 180 20.41 -6.82 12.17
N LYS A 181 21.63 -7.19 11.79
CA LYS A 181 22.81 -6.33 11.93
C LYS A 181 22.68 -5.04 11.12
N LEU A 182 22.36 -5.16 9.82
CA LEU A 182 22.18 -4.02 8.93
C LEU A 182 20.96 -3.19 9.33
N MET A 183 19.85 -3.84 9.70
CA MET A 183 18.66 -3.16 10.22
C MET A 183 19.01 -2.24 11.40
N TRP A 184 19.75 -2.73 12.39
CA TRP A 184 20.16 -1.91 13.53
C TRP A 184 21.10 -0.77 13.12
N SER A 185 22.05 -1.03 12.21
CA SER A 185 22.91 0.02 11.65
C SER A 185 22.11 1.14 10.98
N ILE A 186 21.06 0.82 10.21
CA ILE A 186 20.17 1.82 9.61
C ILE A 186 19.43 2.63 10.67
N ILE A 187 18.88 1.96 11.69
CA ILE A 187 18.15 2.62 12.78
C ILE A 187 19.07 3.56 13.57
N ASP A 188 20.29 3.12 13.88
CA ASP A 188 21.24 3.90 14.68
C ASP A 188 21.78 5.10 13.90
N GLU A 189 22.04 4.95 12.60
CA GLU A 189 22.34 6.08 11.74
C GLU A 189 21.14 7.04 11.70
N ARG A 190 19.93 6.58 11.43
CA ARG A 190 18.74 7.44 11.41
C ARG A 190 18.58 8.29 12.68
N LYS A 191 18.93 7.77 13.87
CA LYS A 191 18.88 8.54 15.13
C LYS A 191 19.80 9.78 15.14
N LYS A 192 20.89 9.77 14.38
CA LYS A 192 21.81 10.91 14.23
C LYS A 192 21.23 11.98 13.29
N GLY A 193 20.25 11.63 12.46
CA GLY A 193 19.57 12.51 11.53
C GLY A 193 18.98 11.72 10.36
N ASP A 194 17.89 12.26 9.81
CA ASP A 194 17.21 11.69 8.65
C ASP A 194 18.11 11.62 7.42
N PHE A 195 17.97 10.55 6.65
CA PHE A 195 18.64 10.39 5.37
C PHE A 195 18.08 11.37 4.34
N LYS A 196 18.97 11.95 3.51
CA LYS A 196 18.58 12.92 2.47
C LYS A 196 18.53 12.32 1.06
N SER A 197 19.37 11.31 0.81
CA SER A 197 19.54 10.69 -0.51
C SER A 197 19.98 9.23 -0.38
N PHE A 198 19.90 8.46 -1.47
CA PHE A 198 20.49 7.13 -1.54
C PHE A 198 22.01 7.17 -1.38
N GLN A 199 22.64 8.24 -1.87
CA GLN A 199 24.06 8.45 -1.69
C GLN A 199 24.42 8.64 -0.21
N ASP A 200 23.66 9.46 0.52
CA ASP A 200 23.82 9.67 1.96
C ASP A 200 23.65 8.36 2.76
N ILE A 201 22.65 7.55 2.41
CA ILE A 201 22.47 6.22 3.01
C ILE A 201 23.71 5.34 2.79
N ARG A 202 24.25 5.32 1.57
CA ARG A 202 25.40 4.49 1.20
C ARG A 202 26.69 4.94 1.89
N GLU A 203 26.91 6.25 2.03
CA GLU A 203 28.07 6.81 2.71
C GLU A 203 28.06 6.51 4.20
N ARG A 204 26.89 6.61 4.83
CA ARG A 204 26.71 6.36 6.27
C ARG A 204 26.69 4.87 6.61
N ILE A 205 26.29 4.02 5.66
CA ILE A 205 26.18 2.57 5.85
C ILE A 205 26.90 1.85 4.70
N PRO A 206 28.25 1.78 4.74
CA PRO A 206 29.04 1.19 3.65
C PRO A 206 28.76 -0.30 3.40
N SER A 207 28.24 -1.01 4.41
CA SER A 207 27.87 -2.42 4.33
C SER A 207 26.52 -2.67 3.65
N LEU A 208 25.72 -1.63 3.43
CA LEU A 208 24.46 -1.73 2.70
C LEU A 208 24.76 -1.73 1.20
N HIS A 209 24.30 -2.77 0.51
CA HIS A 209 24.26 -2.78 -0.96
C HIS A 209 23.44 -1.60 -1.48
N ASP A 210 23.60 -1.27 -2.76
CA ASP A 210 22.91 -0.13 -3.38
C ASP A 210 21.40 -0.07 -2.98
N PRO A 211 20.97 0.98 -2.25
CA PRO A 211 19.60 1.07 -1.74
C PRO A 211 18.55 0.95 -2.83
N ALA A 212 18.83 1.48 -4.03
CA ALA A 212 17.90 1.40 -5.16
C ALA A 212 17.69 -0.05 -5.61
N LYS A 213 18.76 -0.85 -5.65
CA LYS A 213 18.70 -2.28 -6.04
C LYS A 213 17.98 -3.12 -5.00
N VAL A 214 18.26 -2.88 -3.72
CA VAL A 214 17.61 -3.59 -2.61
C VAL A 214 16.09 -3.35 -2.65
N LEU A 215 15.67 -2.11 -2.89
CA LEU A 215 14.26 -1.76 -3.04
C LEU A 215 13.63 -2.36 -4.30
N ALA A 216 14.33 -2.29 -5.44
CA ALA A 216 13.85 -2.88 -6.70
C ALA A 216 13.62 -4.39 -6.57
N HIS A 217 14.56 -5.12 -5.96
CA HIS A 217 14.40 -6.54 -5.66
C HIS A 217 13.20 -6.81 -4.74
N ARG A 218 13.00 -5.98 -3.70
CA ARG A 218 11.82 -6.13 -2.84
C ARG A 218 10.52 -5.95 -3.62
N ILE A 219 10.46 -4.95 -4.49
CA ILE A 219 9.29 -4.70 -5.34
C ILE A 219 9.05 -5.91 -6.24
N GLU A 220 10.10 -6.44 -6.86
CA GLU A 220 10.02 -7.63 -7.70
C GLU A 220 9.51 -8.87 -6.94
N ASP A 221 10.01 -9.12 -5.72
CA ASP A 221 9.54 -10.22 -4.86
C ASP A 221 8.04 -10.07 -4.55
N GLU A 222 7.60 -8.85 -4.26
CA GLU A 222 6.18 -8.57 -4.03
C GLU A 222 5.30 -8.74 -5.27
N LEU A 223 5.86 -8.54 -6.47
CA LEU A 223 5.15 -8.79 -7.73
C LEU A 223 5.09 -10.28 -8.06
N LYS A 224 6.15 -11.04 -7.74
CA LYS A 224 6.24 -12.48 -7.98
C LYS A 224 5.34 -13.30 -7.04
N ASP A 225 5.32 -12.95 -5.76
CA ASP A 225 4.56 -13.69 -4.75
C ASP A 225 3.21 -13.00 -4.47
N ASP A 226 2.15 -13.53 -5.08
CA ASP A 226 0.78 -13.07 -4.86
C ASP A 226 0.34 -13.18 -3.39
N PHE A 227 0.86 -14.16 -2.65
CA PHE A 227 0.49 -14.47 -1.26
C PHE A 227 1.37 -13.78 -0.22
N ILE A 228 2.28 -12.90 -0.66
CA ILE A 228 3.19 -12.21 0.26
C ILE A 228 2.40 -11.43 1.33
N LYS A 229 2.66 -11.77 2.59
CA LYS A 229 1.88 -11.26 3.72
C LYS A 229 2.00 -9.75 3.93
N TYR A 230 3.20 -9.22 3.72
CA TYR A 230 3.50 -7.81 3.94
C TYR A 230 3.90 -7.18 2.61
N ARG A 231 3.02 -6.35 2.03
CA ARG A 231 3.34 -5.54 0.84
C ARG A 231 3.74 -4.14 1.29
N LEU A 232 4.90 -3.69 0.87
CA LEU A 232 5.43 -2.36 1.18
C LEU A 232 5.16 -1.39 0.04
N PHE A 233 5.27 -1.86 -1.20
CA PHE A 233 5.35 -0.97 -2.37
C PHE A 233 4.30 -1.28 -3.43
N THR A 234 3.87 -2.53 -3.53
CA THR A 234 2.99 -3.01 -4.61
C THR A 234 1.51 -2.99 -4.24
N ALA A 235 0.64 -2.87 -5.25
CA ALA A 235 -0.79 -3.12 -5.07
C ALA A 235 -1.07 -4.63 -4.82
N PRO A 236 -2.11 -4.99 -4.04
CA PRO A 236 -2.55 -6.38 -3.89
C PRO A 236 -2.78 -7.03 -5.25
N PRO A 237 -2.53 -8.33 -5.44
CA PRO A 237 -2.58 -8.98 -6.75
C PRO A 237 -3.97 -8.88 -7.38
N ARG A 238 -4.04 -9.10 -8.70
CA ARG A 238 -5.33 -9.17 -9.40
C ARG A 238 -6.13 -10.32 -8.79
N ARG A 239 -7.33 -10.04 -8.28
CA ARG A 239 -8.27 -11.11 -7.90
C ARG A 239 -8.63 -11.86 -9.18
N GLN A 240 -8.22 -13.12 -9.26
CA GLN A 240 -8.67 -14.06 -10.29
C GLN A 240 -10.08 -14.55 -9.98
#